data_AF-A0AAP0D896-F1
#
_entry.id   AF-A0AAP0D896-F1
#
_cell.length_a   1.000
_cell.length_b   1.000
_cell.length_c   1.000
_cell.angle_alpha   90.00
_cell.angle_beta   90.00
_cell.angle_gamma   90.00
#
_symmetry.space_group_name_H-M   'P 1'
#
loop_
_entity.id
_entity.type
_entity.pdbx_description
1 polymer ?
#
loop_
_entity_poly.entity_id
_entity_poly.type
_entity_poly.pdbx_seq_one_letter_code
_entity_poly.pdbx_strand_id
1 'polypeptide(L)'
;MEGNYGDHRSAAELNNRNYMWADHTDTQTVYVYPTQSNRSSTIKDKLEDGLEKTKAAASTGFKKIKQGSTVGIHWIKHKAFSKPVPAIEIRTNSDMAIPIPSRQLFIDGEWREPVRKNRIPVINPATEEIVGDIPAATSEDVDIAVKAARTALKRNGGKEWASASGAHRAKYLRAIAAKITEKKATFAKLEAIDCGKPYDEAAWDIDDVAGCFEYNADLAEALDAKQNASIDLPMDTFKCHVIREPIGVVGLITPWNYPLLMATWKVAPALAAGCAAILKPSELASVTCLELGEVCREVGLPPGVLNILTGLGPEAGAPLASHPDVDKIAFTGSSATGSKIMTAAAQNVKPVTLELGGKSPIVVFDDVDIDKAVEWALFGCFWTNGQICSATSRLILHESIAKEFLDKLVEWAKNIKISDPLEEGCRLGPVVSGAQYEKVLKFVETAKREGATVLFGGERPQHLKKGFYMEPAIISDVTTSMQIWRDEVFGPVLCVKTFSTEEEAIELANDTQYGLGSAVISNDLERCDRVAKAFEAGIVWVNCSQPCFSQAPWGGKKRSGFGRELGEWGLENYLSVKQVTRYISNDPWGWYTPPSAKL
;
A
#
# COMPACT_ATOMS: atom_id res chain seq x y z
N MET A 1 29.21 10.18 67.24
CA MET A 1 29.94 9.50 66.15
C MET A 1 28.94 9.34 65.02
N GLU A 2 28.83 10.37 64.19
CA GLU A 2 27.95 10.39 63.03
C GLU A 2 28.83 10.49 61.78
N GLY A 3 28.45 9.74 60.76
CA GLY A 3 29.07 9.70 59.45
C GLY A 3 28.48 8.50 58.70
N ASN A 4 28.29 8.51 57.39
CA ASN A 4 28.42 9.54 56.36
C ASN A 4 27.67 8.98 55.13
N TYR A 5 27.60 9.75 54.04
CA TYR A 5 26.92 9.53 52.74
C TYR A 5 25.54 10.18 52.68
N GLY A 6 25.30 11.24 51.92
CA GLY A 6 26.07 11.87 50.84
C GLY A 6 25.03 12.46 49.88
N ASP A 7 24.65 13.71 50.13
CA ASP A 7 23.63 14.47 49.41
C ASP A 7 24.32 15.37 48.36
N HIS A 8 23.87 15.32 47.12
CA HIS A 8 24.18 16.33 46.11
C HIS A 8 22.87 16.78 45.45
N ARG A 9 22.33 17.88 45.98
CA ARG A 9 21.38 18.78 45.31
C ARG A 9 22.00 20.17 45.12
N SER A 10 21.39 20.88 44.17
CA SER A 10 21.57 22.27 43.74
C SER A 10 22.63 22.47 42.65
N ALA A 11 22.42 23.32 41.64
CA ALA A 11 21.52 24.47 41.58
C ALA A 11 20.90 24.62 40.19
N ALA A 12 19.58 24.82 40.17
CA ALA A 12 18.87 25.49 39.11
C ALA A 12 18.90 26.98 39.42
N GLU A 13 19.50 27.79 38.55
CA GLU A 13 19.14 29.20 38.40
C GLU A 13 19.73 29.78 37.10
N LEU A 14 18.86 30.51 36.39
CA LEU A 14 19.17 31.63 35.50
C LEU A 14 19.82 31.34 34.13
N ASN A 15 18.97 31.14 33.13
CA ASN A 15 19.06 31.99 31.94
C ASN A 15 17.68 32.20 31.30
N ASN A 16 16.94 33.15 31.87
CA ASN A 16 15.72 33.70 31.31
C ASN A 16 16.12 34.93 30.47
N ARG A 17 16.26 34.76 29.15
CA ARG A 17 16.33 35.88 28.19
C ARG A 17 15.49 35.54 26.96
N ASN A 18 14.32 36.18 26.93
CA ASN A 18 13.64 36.73 25.75
C ASN A 18 14.19 36.31 24.39
N TYR A 19 13.50 35.37 23.74
CA TYR A 19 13.38 35.41 22.29
C TYR A 19 11.94 35.81 21.96
N MET A 20 11.84 37.07 21.51
CA MET A 20 10.64 37.62 20.93
C MET A 20 10.24 36.80 19.70
N TRP A 21 8.93 36.58 19.60
CA TRP A 21 8.25 36.13 18.41
C TRP A 21 8.59 37.10 17.26
N ALA A 22 9.33 36.60 16.27
CA ALA A 22 9.40 37.24 14.97
C ALA A 22 8.39 36.52 14.07
N ASP A 23 7.20 37.13 13.96
CA ASP A 23 6.35 37.00 12.80
C ASP A 23 7.19 37.27 11.55
N HIS A 24 7.27 36.28 10.65
CA HIS A 24 7.57 36.57 9.26
C HIS A 24 6.65 35.78 8.33
N THR A 25 5.74 36.59 7.77
CA THR A 25 5.12 36.51 6.45
C THR A 25 4.01 35.47 6.27
N ASP A 26 2.83 35.91 6.69
CA ASP A 26 1.58 35.79 5.93
C ASP A 26 1.82 35.67 4.42
N THR A 27 1.60 34.47 3.88
CA THR A 27 1.15 34.33 2.49
C THR A 27 -0.36 34.15 2.56
N GLN A 28 -1.08 35.28 2.70
CA GLN A 28 -2.51 35.31 2.38
C GLN A 28 -2.65 34.98 0.90
N THR A 29 -2.97 33.73 0.60
CA THR A 29 -3.46 33.35 -0.72
C THR A 29 -4.89 33.87 -0.81
N VAL A 30 -5.05 35.04 -1.43
CA VAL A 30 -6.36 35.60 -1.78
C VAL A 30 -6.94 34.73 -2.89
N TYR A 31 -7.90 33.88 -2.56
CA TYR A 31 -8.73 33.21 -3.55
C TYR A 31 -9.71 34.24 -4.15
N VAL A 32 -9.42 34.68 -5.38
CA VAL A 32 -10.36 35.46 -6.19
C VAL A 32 -11.38 34.49 -6.77
N TYR A 33 -12.58 34.45 -6.18
CA TYR A 33 -13.72 33.74 -6.75
C TYR A 33 -14.25 34.50 -7.97
N PRO A 34 -14.38 33.88 -9.15
CA PRO A 34 -15.19 34.45 -10.22
C PRO A 34 -16.66 34.37 -9.81
N THR A 35 -17.27 35.50 -9.50
CA THR A 35 -18.72 35.63 -9.48
C THR A 35 -19.21 35.59 -10.94
N GLN A 36 -19.92 34.54 -11.33
CA GLN A 36 -20.76 34.60 -12.52
C GLN A 36 -22.22 34.33 -12.20
N SER A 37 -22.99 35.35 -12.56
CA SER A 37 -24.43 35.49 -12.57
C SER A 37 -25.11 34.56 -13.58
N ASN A 38 -26.28 34.07 -13.19
CA ASN A 38 -27.41 33.60 -14.00
C ASN A 38 -27.34 33.83 -15.53
N ARG A 39 -27.58 32.77 -16.31
CA ARG A 39 -28.75 32.66 -17.20
C ARG A 39 -28.96 31.25 -17.78
N SER A 40 -30.24 30.98 -18.02
CA SER A 40 -31.00 29.77 -18.34
C SER A 40 -30.74 29.07 -19.68
N SER A 41 -31.28 27.85 -19.74
CA SER A 41 -32.14 27.25 -20.78
C SER A 41 -31.56 26.16 -21.70
N THR A 42 -31.93 24.91 -21.34
CA THR A 42 -32.56 23.86 -22.19
C THR A 42 -32.29 23.84 -23.69
N ILE A 43 -31.57 22.81 -24.15
CA ILE A 43 -31.79 22.18 -25.46
C ILE A 43 -31.72 20.66 -25.24
N LYS A 44 -32.90 20.06 -25.03
CA LYS A 44 -33.11 18.60 -24.97
C LYS A 44 -34.02 18.12 -26.10
N ASP A 45 -34.19 18.92 -27.14
CA ASP A 45 -34.96 18.57 -28.34
C ASP A 45 -34.13 18.96 -29.57
N LYS A 46 -33.89 17.97 -30.45
CA LYS A 46 -33.33 18.02 -31.82
C LYS A 46 -32.09 17.16 -32.07
N LEU A 47 -32.13 15.87 -31.74
CA LEU A 47 -31.26 14.87 -32.38
C LEU A 47 -31.96 13.49 -32.41
N GLU A 48 -33.12 13.41 -33.06
CA GLU A 48 -33.74 12.18 -33.54
C GLU A 48 -34.42 12.46 -34.88
N ASP A 49 -33.70 12.32 -35.99
CA ASP A 49 -34.24 11.78 -37.25
C ASP A 49 -33.10 11.68 -38.29
N GLY A 50 -32.70 10.46 -38.68
CA GLY A 50 -31.51 10.30 -39.51
C GLY A 50 -31.13 8.88 -39.91
N LEU A 51 -32.08 8.13 -40.46
CA LEU A 51 -31.86 6.98 -41.36
C LEU A 51 -31.16 5.71 -40.81
N GLU A 52 -31.97 4.81 -40.24
CA GLU A 52 -31.87 3.38 -40.57
C GLU A 52 -32.73 3.08 -41.82
N LYS A 53 -32.09 2.86 -42.97
CA LYS A 53 -32.70 2.20 -44.14
C LYS A 53 -31.67 1.34 -44.88
N THR A 54 -31.49 0.10 -44.40
CA THR A 54 -30.95 -0.98 -45.25
C THR A 54 -31.65 -2.31 -45.00
N LYS A 55 -32.80 -2.43 -45.68
CA LYS A 55 -33.26 -3.59 -46.48
C LYS A 55 -33.36 -4.96 -45.81
N ALA A 56 -34.55 -5.23 -45.27
CA ALA A 56 -35.20 -6.53 -45.40
C ALA A 56 -36.26 -6.43 -46.52
N ALA A 57 -36.14 -7.26 -47.56
CA ALA A 57 -37.20 -7.46 -48.56
C ALA A 57 -37.21 -8.92 -49.03
N ALA A 58 -38.12 -9.65 -48.40
CA ALA A 58 -39.03 -10.67 -48.92
C ALA A 58 -38.57 -11.64 -50.02
N SER A 59 -38.66 -12.90 -49.63
CA SER A 59 -38.82 -14.12 -50.40
C SER A 59 -40.04 -14.12 -51.35
N THR A 60 -39.89 -14.89 -52.44
CA THR A 60 -40.85 -15.78 -53.15
C THR A 60 -40.90 -15.58 -54.66
N GLY A 61 -40.70 -16.68 -55.42
CA GLY A 61 -40.87 -16.70 -56.87
C GLY A 61 -40.19 -17.88 -57.56
N PHE A 62 -40.88 -19.02 -57.64
CA PHE A 62 -40.51 -20.19 -58.45
C PHE A 62 -40.56 -19.88 -59.97
N LYS A 63 -39.57 -20.37 -60.75
CA LYS A 63 -39.77 -20.98 -62.09
C LYS A 63 -38.53 -21.73 -62.62
N LYS A 64 -38.77 -22.94 -63.12
CA LYS A 64 -37.86 -23.91 -63.80
C LYS A 64 -37.49 -23.47 -65.22
N ILE A 65 -36.25 -23.72 -65.68
CA ILE A 65 -35.81 -24.25 -67.02
C ILE A 65 -34.35 -24.79 -66.84
N LYS A 66 -34.06 -26.11 -66.81
CA LYS A 66 -33.69 -27.12 -67.87
C LYS A 66 -32.31 -26.97 -68.56
N GLN A 67 -31.49 -28.04 -68.38
CA GLN A 67 -30.42 -28.65 -69.24
C GLN A 67 -29.25 -27.75 -69.72
N GLY A 68 -27.97 -28.15 -69.71
CA GLY A 68 -27.27 -29.39 -69.37
C GLY A 68 -25.89 -29.38 -70.07
N SER A 69 -24.85 -29.89 -69.41
CA SER A 69 -23.68 -30.56 -70.05
C SER A 69 -22.66 -30.96 -68.99
N THR A 70 -22.39 -32.26 -68.93
CA THR A 70 -21.42 -32.93 -68.06
C THR A 70 -20.08 -33.03 -68.80
N VAL A 71 -18.99 -32.59 -68.18
CA VAL A 71 -17.64 -33.12 -68.44
C VAL A 71 -16.98 -33.29 -67.08
N GLY A 72 -16.68 -34.53 -66.70
CA GLY A 72 -16.04 -34.86 -65.43
C GLY A 72 -14.55 -35.00 -65.58
N ILE A 73 -13.77 -34.40 -64.67
CA ILE A 73 -12.40 -34.81 -64.32
C ILE A 73 -12.24 -34.62 -62.81
N HIS A 74 -11.64 -35.62 -62.17
CA HIS A 74 -11.54 -35.80 -60.73
C HIS A 74 -10.22 -35.22 -60.17
N TRP A 75 -10.36 -34.46 -59.07
CA TRP A 75 -9.44 -34.08 -57.97
C TRP A 75 -8.09 -33.39 -58.27
N ILE A 76 -7.92 -32.17 -57.72
CA ILE A 76 -7.08 -31.82 -56.55
C ILE A 76 -7.57 -30.46 -56.02
N LYS A 77 -7.95 -30.38 -54.73
CA LYS A 77 -8.36 -29.13 -54.07
C LYS A 77 -7.12 -28.29 -53.73
N HIS A 78 -6.87 -27.22 -54.47
CA HIS A 78 -6.22 -26.03 -53.93
C HIS A 78 -7.30 -25.00 -53.60
N LYS A 79 -7.63 -24.86 -52.30
CA LYS A 79 -8.42 -23.71 -51.84
C LYS A 79 -7.47 -22.62 -51.38
N ALA A 80 -7.39 -21.56 -52.18
CA ALA A 80 -6.98 -20.25 -51.71
C ALA A 80 -7.96 -19.79 -50.62
N PHE A 81 -7.44 -19.41 -49.46
CA PHE A 81 -8.17 -18.65 -48.45
C PHE A 81 -7.58 -17.24 -48.43
N SER A 82 -8.28 -16.29 -49.05
CA SER A 82 -8.14 -14.87 -48.77
C SER A 82 -8.63 -14.62 -47.35
N LYS A 83 -7.72 -14.37 -46.40
CA LYS A 83 -8.07 -13.88 -45.07
C LYS A 83 -8.53 -12.42 -45.18
N PRO A 84 -9.62 -12.00 -44.52
CA PRO A 84 -9.93 -10.59 -44.38
C PRO A 84 -8.89 -9.93 -43.46
N VAL A 85 -8.38 -8.78 -43.88
CA VAL A 85 -7.55 -7.89 -43.06
C VAL A 85 -8.45 -7.35 -41.93
N PRO A 86 -8.02 -7.35 -40.66
CA PRO A 86 -8.81 -6.76 -39.59
C PRO A 86 -8.92 -5.25 -39.82
N ALA A 87 -10.13 -4.71 -39.63
CA ALA A 87 -10.32 -3.27 -39.59
C ALA A 87 -9.49 -2.71 -38.44
N ILE A 88 -8.60 -1.76 -38.75
CA ILE A 88 -7.89 -0.96 -37.76
C ILE A 88 -8.93 0.03 -37.20
N GLU A 89 -9.45 -0.26 -36.02
CA GLU A 89 -10.15 0.76 -35.22
C GLU A 89 -9.12 1.77 -34.73
N ILE A 90 -9.13 2.96 -35.34
CA ILE A 90 -8.42 4.11 -34.81
C ILE A 90 -9.20 4.56 -33.58
N ARG A 91 -8.77 4.14 -32.39
CA ARG A 91 -9.27 4.68 -31.13
C ARG A 91 -8.77 6.12 -30.99
N THR A 92 -9.69 7.06 -30.87
CA THR A 92 -9.36 8.45 -30.53
C THR A 92 -9.14 8.57 -29.02
N ASN A 93 -8.24 9.46 -28.57
CA ASN A 93 -7.89 9.70 -27.16
C ASN A 93 -9.08 9.99 -26.21
N SER A 94 -10.30 10.19 -26.72
CA SER A 94 -11.52 10.39 -25.94
C SER A 94 -12.10 9.12 -25.30
N ASP A 95 -11.72 7.92 -25.74
CA ASP A 95 -12.25 6.65 -25.22
C ASP A 95 -11.54 6.15 -23.95
N MET A 96 -10.52 6.89 -23.47
CA MET A 96 -9.70 6.51 -22.32
C MET A 96 -10.01 7.25 -21.01
N ALA A 97 -10.90 8.25 -21.03
CA ALA A 97 -11.29 8.96 -19.82
C ALA A 97 -12.32 8.14 -19.02
N ILE A 98 -11.86 7.37 -18.03
CA ILE A 98 -12.78 6.80 -17.03
C ILE A 98 -13.21 7.93 -16.08
N PRO A 99 -14.52 8.11 -15.84
CA PRO A 99 -14.98 9.11 -14.90
C PRO A 99 -14.48 8.77 -13.49
N ILE A 100 -13.85 9.73 -12.82
CA ILE A 100 -13.44 9.59 -11.42
C ILE A 100 -14.70 9.60 -10.54
N PRO A 101 -14.95 8.54 -9.74
CA PRO A 101 -16.13 8.49 -8.88
C PRO A 101 -16.12 9.60 -7.84
N SER A 102 -17.21 10.37 -7.74
CA SER A 102 -17.42 11.31 -6.64
C SER A 102 -18.22 10.62 -5.54
N ARG A 103 -17.52 10.14 -4.51
CA ARG A 103 -18.10 9.44 -3.36
C ARG A 103 -18.22 10.35 -2.13
N GLN A 104 -18.95 9.84 -1.14
CA GLN A 104 -19.00 10.39 0.22
C GLN A 104 -18.16 9.50 1.15
N LEU A 105 -18.17 9.73 2.47
CA LEU A 105 -17.53 8.80 3.41
C LEU A 105 -18.34 7.50 3.45
N PHE A 106 -17.70 6.35 3.61
CA PHE A 106 -18.42 5.08 3.80
C PHE A 106 -18.52 4.76 5.28
N ILE A 107 -19.69 4.93 5.88
CA ILE A 107 -19.88 4.76 7.33
C ILE A 107 -21.18 4.00 7.58
N ASP A 108 -21.07 2.93 8.37
CA ASP A 108 -22.21 2.08 8.75
C ASP A 108 -22.98 1.53 7.53
N GLY A 109 -22.24 1.08 6.51
CA GLY A 109 -22.81 0.51 5.27
C GLY A 109 -23.36 1.54 4.28
N GLU A 110 -23.30 2.84 4.59
CA GLU A 110 -23.92 3.91 3.81
C GLU A 110 -22.92 4.99 3.40
N TRP A 111 -23.25 5.70 2.32
CA TRP A 111 -22.51 6.88 1.86
C TRP A 111 -22.98 8.13 2.64
N ARG A 112 -22.09 8.74 3.43
CA ARG A 112 -22.39 9.89 4.30
C ARG A 112 -21.51 11.08 4.00
N GLU A 113 -22.12 12.24 3.78
CA GLU A 113 -21.39 13.51 3.66
C GLU A 113 -20.65 13.81 4.99
N PRO A 114 -19.39 14.30 4.95
CA PRO A 114 -18.69 14.76 6.15
C PRO A 114 -19.52 15.78 6.92
N VAL A 115 -19.46 15.75 8.25
CA VAL A 115 -20.20 16.68 9.11
C VAL A 115 -19.94 18.15 8.72
N ARG A 116 -18.69 18.47 8.37
CA ARG A 116 -18.29 19.83 7.94
C ARG A 116 -18.43 20.08 6.43
N LYS A 117 -18.87 19.08 5.66
CA LYS A 117 -19.08 19.14 4.19
C LYS A 117 -17.85 19.52 3.37
N ASN A 118 -16.66 19.44 3.97
CA ASN A 118 -15.42 19.75 3.29
C ASN A 118 -15.05 18.66 2.30
N ARG A 119 -14.40 19.05 1.21
CA ARG A 119 -13.85 18.16 0.19
C ARG A 119 -12.45 18.64 -0.20
N ILE A 120 -11.61 17.74 -0.68
CA ILE A 120 -10.26 18.03 -1.17
C ILE A 120 -10.09 17.48 -2.59
N PRO A 121 -9.29 18.15 -3.45
CA PRO A 121 -9.14 17.76 -4.84
C PRO A 121 -8.37 16.44 -4.99
N VAL A 122 -8.73 15.68 -6.01
CA VAL A 122 -7.91 14.58 -6.56
C VAL A 122 -7.15 15.13 -7.75
N ILE A 123 -5.82 15.01 -7.72
CA ILE A 123 -4.93 15.53 -8.75
C ILE A 123 -4.32 14.36 -9.51
N ASN A 124 -4.42 14.35 -10.83
CA ASN A 124 -3.68 13.37 -11.64
C ASN A 124 -2.21 13.83 -11.73
N PRO A 125 -1.25 13.05 -11.19
CA PRO A 125 0.16 13.44 -11.18
C PRO A 125 0.80 13.51 -12.57
N ALA A 126 0.19 12.90 -13.59
CA ALA A 126 0.67 12.93 -14.98
C ALA A 126 0.35 14.26 -15.68
N THR A 127 -0.73 14.94 -15.28
CA THR A 127 -1.20 16.16 -15.94
C THR A 127 -1.19 17.39 -15.04
N GLU A 128 -1.08 17.18 -13.72
CA GLU A 128 -1.23 18.20 -12.66
C GLU A 128 -2.66 18.75 -12.54
N GLU A 129 -3.62 18.16 -13.28
CA GLU A 129 -5.01 18.62 -13.32
C GLU A 129 -5.84 18.00 -12.21
N ILE A 130 -6.82 18.76 -11.73
CA ILE A 130 -7.86 18.25 -10.82
C ILE A 130 -8.81 17.38 -11.65
N VAL A 131 -8.87 16.09 -11.32
CA VAL A 131 -9.71 15.10 -12.02
C VAL A 131 -10.95 14.71 -11.23
N GLY A 132 -11.07 15.17 -9.99
CA GLY A 132 -12.21 14.93 -9.12
C GLY A 132 -11.96 15.49 -7.72
N ASP A 133 -12.75 15.02 -6.76
CA ASP A 133 -12.63 15.41 -5.36
C ASP A 133 -13.10 14.27 -4.45
N ILE A 134 -12.56 14.26 -3.23
CA ILE A 134 -12.90 13.31 -2.17
C ILE A 134 -13.39 14.04 -0.92
N PRO A 135 -14.24 13.41 -0.10
CA PRO A 135 -14.67 14.00 1.16
C PRO A 135 -13.49 14.17 2.13
N ALA A 136 -13.51 15.24 2.91
CA ALA A 136 -12.49 15.54 3.91
C ALA A 136 -13.08 15.39 5.32
N ALA A 137 -12.96 14.18 5.87
CA ALA A 137 -13.42 13.86 7.22
C ALA A 137 -12.66 14.67 8.29
N THR A 138 -13.36 14.95 9.38
CA THR A 138 -12.80 15.54 10.61
C THR A 138 -12.98 14.62 11.81
N SER A 139 -12.56 15.06 13.00
CA SER A 139 -12.72 14.30 14.25
C SER A 139 -14.16 13.85 14.51
N GLU A 140 -15.15 14.67 14.16
CA GLU A 140 -16.57 14.35 14.35
C GLU A 140 -17.00 13.15 13.50
N ASP A 141 -16.47 13.03 12.28
CA ASP A 141 -16.72 11.89 11.40
C ASP A 141 -16.04 10.62 11.92
N VAL A 142 -14.84 10.76 12.50
CA VAL A 142 -14.12 9.67 13.19
C VAL A 142 -14.97 9.12 14.35
N ASP A 143 -15.52 9.99 15.19
CA ASP A 143 -16.36 9.57 16.32
C ASP A 143 -17.60 8.78 15.84
N ILE A 144 -18.24 9.24 14.76
CA ILE A 144 -19.40 8.56 14.15
C ILE A 144 -18.99 7.17 13.63
N ALA A 145 -17.86 7.08 12.91
CA ALA A 145 -17.37 5.81 12.37
C ALA A 145 -16.95 4.82 13.47
N VAL A 146 -16.28 5.30 14.51
CA VAL A 146 -15.89 4.46 15.66
C VAL A 146 -17.13 3.95 16.39
N LYS A 147 -18.15 4.79 16.60
CA LYS A 147 -19.42 4.37 17.18
C LYS A 147 -20.13 3.32 16.33
N ALA A 148 -20.12 3.46 15.00
CA ALA A 148 -20.67 2.47 14.09
C ALA A 148 -19.92 1.13 14.20
N ALA A 149 -18.59 1.16 14.18
CA ALA A 149 -17.74 -0.02 14.36
C ALA A 149 -17.99 -0.73 15.70
N ARG A 150 -18.08 0.02 16.81
CA ARG A 150 -18.42 -0.54 18.14
C ARG A 150 -19.79 -1.18 18.17
N THR A 151 -20.76 -0.60 17.46
CA THR A 151 -22.12 -1.14 17.36
C THR A 151 -22.11 -2.45 16.55
N ALA A 152 -21.38 -2.50 15.43
CA ALA A 152 -21.26 -3.69 14.58
C ALA A 152 -20.73 -4.90 15.36
N LEU A 153 -19.72 -4.72 16.21
CA LEU A 153 -19.14 -5.80 17.03
C LEU A 153 -20.14 -6.41 18.04
N LYS A 154 -21.14 -5.64 18.47
CA LYS A 154 -22.13 -6.06 19.48
C LYS A 154 -23.47 -6.47 18.88
N ARG A 155 -23.73 -6.13 17.61
CA ARG A 155 -25.02 -6.37 16.95
C ARG A 155 -25.37 -7.85 17.00
N ASN A 156 -26.61 -8.15 17.38
CA ASN A 156 -27.10 -9.52 17.59
C ASN A 156 -26.18 -10.38 18.50
N GLY A 157 -25.61 -9.76 19.53
CA GLY A 157 -24.69 -10.42 20.46
C GLY A 157 -23.36 -10.79 19.82
N GLY A 158 -22.94 -10.06 18.79
CA GLY A 158 -21.72 -10.30 18.01
C GLY A 158 -21.86 -11.37 16.93
N LYS A 159 -22.99 -12.09 16.86
CA LYS A 159 -23.18 -13.23 15.94
C LYS A 159 -23.20 -12.85 14.46
N GLU A 160 -23.43 -11.58 14.13
CA GLU A 160 -23.32 -11.09 12.75
C GLU A 160 -21.87 -10.92 12.30
N TRP A 161 -20.92 -10.75 13.22
CA TRP A 161 -19.53 -10.50 12.85
C TRP A 161 -18.50 -11.00 13.87
N ALA A 162 -18.34 -10.31 14.99
CA ALA A 162 -17.24 -10.53 15.95
C ALA A 162 -17.23 -11.93 16.59
N SER A 163 -18.42 -12.51 16.80
CA SER A 163 -18.62 -13.87 17.33
C SER A 163 -19.09 -14.86 16.27
N ALA A 164 -19.15 -14.44 14.99
CA ALA A 164 -19.35 -15.37 13.89
C ALA A 164 -18.13 -16.29 13.75
N SER A 165 -18.29 -17.45 13.10
CA SER A 165 -17.14 -18.30 12.79
C SER A 165 -16.24 -17.64 11.75
N GLY A 166 -14.97 -18.02 11.74
CA GLY A 166 -14.03 -17.65 10.68
C GLY A 166 -14.53 -18.05 9.30
N ALA A 167 -15.13 -19.24 9.17
CA ALA A 167 -15.77 -19.67 7.92
C ALA A 167 -16.95 -18.79 7.47
N HIS A 168 -17.65 -18.12 8.41
CA HIS A 168 -18.68 -17.14 8.05
C HIS A 168 -18.03 -15.89 7.43
N ARG A 169 -16.97 -15.37 8.05
CA ARG A 169 -16.26 -14.17 7.58
C ARG A 169 -15.52 -14.43 6.26
N ALA A 170 -14.97 -15.62 6.07
CA ALA A 170 -14.31 -16.05 4.85
C ALA A 170 -15.20 -15.88 3.61
N LYS A 171 -16.52 -16.11 3.72
CA LYS A 171 -17.47 -15.91 2.61
C LYS A 171 -17.47 -14.48 2.08
N TYR A 172 -17.41 -13.48 2.99
CA TYR A 172 -17.34 -12.08 2.59
C TYR A 172 -15.99 -11.74 1.98
N LEU A 173 -14.89 -12.24 2.55
CA LEU A 173 -13.54 -12.02 2.01
C LEU A 173 -13.42 -12.53 0.56
N ARG A 174 -13.89 -13.76 0.29
CA ARG A 174 -13.92 -14.31 -1.08
C ARG A 174 -14.87 -13.56 -2.00
N ALA A 175 -16.02 -13.12 -1.50
CA ALA A 175 -16.94 -12.30 -2.29
C ALA A 175 -16.32 -10.94 -2.68
N ILE A 176 -15.56 -10.31 -1.78
CA ILE A 176 -14.80 -9.09 -2.07
C ILE A 176 -13.72 -9.39 -3.12
N ALA A 177 -12.93 -10.45 -2.95
CA ALA A 177 -11.90 -10.85 -3.92
C ALA A 177 -12.48 -11.07 -5.33
N ALA A 178 -13.61 -11.78 -5.43
CA ALA A 178 -14.31 -12.01 -6.68
C ALA A 178 -14.78 -10.69 -7.33
N LYS A 179 -15.29 -9.74 -6.53
CA LYS A 179 -15.72 -8.42 -7.03
C LYS A 179 -14.57 -7.52 -7.46
N ILE A 180 -13.45 -7.58 -6.76
CA ILE A 180 -12.22 -6.89 -7.19
C ILE A 180 -11.73 -7.46 -8.53
N THR A 181 -11.71 -8.80 -8.66
CA THR A 181 -11.34 -9.48 -9.91
C THR A 181 -12.26 -9.10 -11.07
N GLU A 182 -13.58 -9.08 -10.83
CA GLU A 182 -14.60 -8.65 -11.81
C GLU A 182 -14.33 -7.22 -12.30
N LYS A 183 -13.93 -6.32 -11.40
CA LYS A 183 -13.73 -4.90 -11.68
C LYS A 183 -12.26 -4.53 -11.93
N LYS A 184 -11.38 -5.52 -12.15
CA LYS A 184 -9.92 -5.34 -12.20
C LYS A 184 -9.48 -4.19 -13.11
N ALA A 185 -9.95 -4.19 -14.35
CA ALA A 185 -9.54 -3.19 -15.33
C ALA A 185 -9.93 -1.76 -14.91
N THR A 186 -11.06 -1.59 -14.24
CA THR A 186 -11.51 -0.30 -13.71
C THR A 186 -10.66 0.14 -12.53
N PHE A 187 -10.44 -0.75 -11.55
CA PHE A 187 -9.58 -0.45 -10.40
C PHE A 187 -8.16 -0.10 -10.83
N ALA A 188 -7.56 -0.85 -11.75
CA ALA A 188 -6.20 -0.59 -12.23
C ALA A 188 -6.07 0.79 -12.92
N LYS A 189 -7.07 1.21 -13.70
CA LYS A 189 -7.09 2.55 -14.31
C LYS A 189 -7.24 3.65 -13.26
N LEU A 190 -8.13 3.46 -12.28
CA LEU A 190 -8.29 4.42 -11.19
C LEU A 190 -7.02 4.54 -10.35
N GLU A 191 -6.36 3.43 -10.02
CA GLU A 191 -5.09 3.41 -9.29
C GLU A 191 -4.00 4.17 -10.07
N ALA A 192 -3.85 3.90 -11.37
CA ALA A 192 -2.87 4.55 -12.22
C ALA A 192 -3.10 6.07 -12.35
N ILE A 193 -4.36 6.51 -12.48
CA ILE A 193 -4.72 7.93 -12.54
C ILE A 193 -4.48 8.63 -11.20
N ASP A 194 -4.80 7.97 -10.09
CA ASP A 194 -4.77 8.56 -8.74
C ASP A 194 -3.34 8.65 -8.19
N CYS A 195 -2.50 7.63 -8.40
CA CYS A 195 -1.14 7.59 -7.84
C CYS A 195 0.00 7.67 -8.87
N GLY A 196 -0.29 7.67 -10.17
CA GLY A 196 0.70 7.85 -11.24
C GLY A 196 1.54 6.62 -11.57
N LYS A 197 1.22 5.43 -11.05
CA LYS A 197 1.96 4.20 -11.40
C LYS A 197 1.57 3.68 -12.78
N PRO A 198 2.49 3.08 -13.55
CA PRO A 198 2.15 2.46 -14.83
C PRO A 198 0.98 1.47 -14.70
N TYR A 199 0.12 1.43 -15.72
CA TYR A 199 -1.09 0.59 -15.73
C TYR A 199 -0.79 -0.90 -15.50
N ASP A 200 0.29 -1.41 -16.06
CA ASP A 200 0.70 -2.82 -15.86
C ASP A 200 0.99 -3.11 -14.39
N GLU A 201 1.63 -2.17 -13.67
CA GLU A 201 1.87 -2.29 -12.23
C GLU A 201 0.57 -2.19 -11.44
N ALA A 202 -0.29 -1.24 -11.78
CA ALA A 202 -1.60 -1.14 -11.17
C ALA A 202 -2.43 -2.42 -11.37
N ALA A 203 -2.35 -3.06 -12.54
CA ALA A 203 -3.03 -4.32 -12.79
C ALA A 203 -2.49 -5.47 -11.92
N TRP A 204 -1.18 -5.51 -11.66
CA TRP A 204 -0.58 -6.46 -10.72
C TRP A 204 -1.05 -6.20 -9.28
N ASP A 205 -1.09 -4.94 -8.84
CA ASP A 205 -1.63 -4.59 -7.52
C ASP A 205 -3.04 -5.12 -7.32
N ILE A 206 -3.91 -5.02 -8.34
CA ILE A 206 -5.29 -5.50 -8.22
C ILE A 206 -5.38 -7.02 -8.16
N ASP A 207 -4.49 -7.76 -8.84
CA ASP A 207 -4.38 -9.21 -8.67
C ASP A 207 -3.95 -9.56 -7.25
N ASP A 208 -2.94 -8.84 -6.71
CA ASP A 208 -2.45 -9.05 -5.35
C ASP A 208 -3.49 -8.68 -4.29
N VAL A 209 -4.33 -7.66 -4.54
CA VAL A 209 -5.49 -7.33 -3.69
C VAL A 209 -6.44 -8.52 -3.61
N ALA A 210 -6.85 -9.07 -4.76
CA ALA A 210 -7.74 -10.23 -4.79
C ALA A 210 -7.11 -11.44 -4.10
N GLY A 211 -5.83 -11.73 -4.40
CA GLY A 211 -5.08 -12.82 -3.78
C GLY A 211 -4.93 -12.66 -2.26
N CYS A 212 -4.76 -11.43 -1.76
CA CYS A 212 -4.64 -11.14 -0.33
C CYS A 212 -5.96 -11.39 0.40
N PHE A 213 -7.11 -11.02 -0.19
CA PHE A 213 -8.42 -11.33 0.37
C PHE A 213 -8.69 -12.85 0.39
N GLU A 214 -8.35 -13.58 -0.68
CA GLU A 214 -8.46 -15.04 -0.73
C GLU A 214 -7.60 -15.71 0.34
N TYR A 215 -6.33 -15.32 0.44
CA TYR A 215 -5.41 -15.87 1.44
C TYR A 215 -5.92 -15.64 2.88
N ASN A 216 -6.44 -14.44 3.17
CA ASN A 216 -7.02 -14.15 4.49
C ASN A 216 -8.36 -14.87 4.73
N ALA A 217 -9.10 -15.25 3.67
CA ALA A 217 -10.28 -16.11 3.81
C ALA A 217 -9.89 -17.52 4.27
N ASP A 218 -8.82 -18.08 3.71
CA ASP A 218 -8.27 -19.38 4.15
C ASP A 218 -7.78 -19.30 5.60
N LEU A 219 -7.08 -18.22 5.97
CA LEU A 219 -6.66 -17.99 7.35
C LEU A 219 -7.84 -17.82 8.32
N ALA A 220 -8.93 -17.18 7.89
CA ALA A 220 -10.14 -17.07 8.70
C ALA A 220 -10.74 -18.45 8.98
N GLU A 221 -10.85 -19.33 7.98
CA GLU A 221 -11.33 -20.71 8.17
C GLU A 221 -10.39 -21.52 9.07
N ALA A 222 -9.08 -21.41 8.87
CA ALA A 222 -8.09 -22.07 9.72
C ALA A 222 -8.13 -21.60 11.18
N LEU A 223 -8.54 -20.34 11.43
CA LEU A 223 -8.65 -19.78 12.78
C LEU A 223 -9.72 -20.51 13.62
N ASP A 224 -10.79 -21.01 13.02
CA ASP A 224 -11.83 -21.78 13.74
C ASP A 224 -11.24 -23.04 14.39
N ALA A 225 -10.34 -23.74 13.69
CA ALA A 225 -9.67 -24.93 14.21
C ALA A 225 -8.65 -24.60 15.33
N LYS A 226 -8.17 -23.36 15.40
CA LYS A 226 -7.25 -22.88 16.45
C LYS A 226 -7.98 -22.44 17.74
N GLN A 227 -9.32 -22.42 17.77
CA GLN A 227 -10.11 -22.04 18.94
C GLN A 227 -10.11 -23.11 20.03
N ASN A 228 -10.10 -22.69 21.29
CA ASN A 228 -10.11 -23.57 22.47
C ASN A 228 -8.95 -24.58 22.50
N ALA A 229 -7.81 -24.24 21.92
CA ALA A 229 -6.62 -25.08 21.95
C ALA A 229 -6.18 -25.33 23.39
N SER A 230 -6.06 -26.60 23.78
CA SER A 230 -5.66 -27.01 25.13
C SER A 230 -4.19 -26.62 25.41
N ILE A 231 -3.91 -26.20 26.64
CA ILE A 231 -2.55 -26.01 27.16
C ILE A 231 -2.32 -27.03 28.26
N ASP A 232 -1.28 -27.84 28.11
CA ASP A 232 -0.85 -28.78 29.14
C ASP A 232 -0.27 -28.02 30.34
N LEU A 233 -0.75 -28.36 31.53
CA LEU A 233 -0.31 -27.79 32.79
C LEU A 233 0.40 -28.83 33.64
N PRO A 234 1.37 -28.43 34.49
CA PRO A 234 2.05 -29.33 35.40
C PRO A 234 1.19 -29.78 36.60
N MET A 235 -0.03 -29.24 36.73
CA MET A 235 -0.94 -29.55 37.83
C MET A 235 -2.25 -30.11 37.29
N ASP A 236 -2.50 -31.40 37.56
CA ASP A 236 -3.69 -32.15 37.10
C ASP A 236 -5.01 -31.59 37.68
N THR A 237 -4.93 -30.77 38.73
CA THR A 237 -6.07 -30.09 39.32
C THR A 237 -6.54 -28.87 38.52
N PHE A 238 -5.85 -28.52 37.44
CA PHE A 238 -6.21 -27.43 36.54
C PHE A 238 -6.32 -27.90 35.10
N LYS A 239 -7.25 -27.28 34.35
CA LYS A 239 -7.31 -27.36 32.88
C LYS A 239 -7.16 -25.97 32.30
N CYS A 240 -6.40 -25.83 31.21
CA CYS A 240 -6.18 -24.56 30.54
C CYS A 240 -6.43 -24.69 29.04
N HIS A 241 -7.02 -23.66 28.44
CA HIS A 241 -7.10 -23.51 27.00
C HIS A 241 -7.00 -22.04 26.59
N VAL A 242 -6.75 -21.81 25.31
CA VAL A 242 -6.68 -20.48 24.70
C VAL A 242 -7.88 -20.20 23.83
N ILE A 243 -8.42 -18.99 23.94
CA ILE A 243 -9.37 -18.42 23.01
C ILE A 243 -8.66 -17.29 22.25
N ARG A 244 -8.84 -17.23 20.92
CA ARG A 244 -8.32 -16.16 20.07
C ARG A 244 -9.50 -15.33 19.58
N GLU A 245 -9.72 -14.16 20.18
CA GLU A 245 -10.84 -13.28 19.88
C GLU A 245 -10.39 -12.07 19.07
N PRO A 246 -11.25 -11.41 18.26
CA PRO A 246 -10.88 -10.15 17.63
C PRO A 246 -10.47 -9.11 18.68
N ILE A 247 -9.43 -8.34 18.41
CA ILE A 247 -8.97 -7.28 19.33
C ILE A 247 -10.01 -6.16 19.50
N GLY A 248 -10.92 -6.00 18.52
CA GLY A 248 -12.09 -5.14 18.58
C GLY A 248 -12.16 -4.13 17.44
N VAL A 249 -12.18 -2.83 17.75
CA VAL A 249 -12.19 -1.75 16.74
C VAL A 249 -10.76 -1.34 16.42
N VAL A 250 -10.42 -1.31 15.13
CA VAL A 250 -9.06 -1.02 14.67
C VAL A 250 -9.04 0.15 13.69
N GLY A 251 -8.09 1.07 13.90
CA GLY A 251 -7.81 2.16 12.97
C GLY A 251 -6.69 1.75 12.01
N LEU A 252 -6.97 1.81 10.71
CA LEU A 252 -6.06 1.38 9.65
C LEU A 252 -5.66 2.62 8.84
N ILE A 253 -4.41 3.05 8.91
CA ILE A 253 -3.94 4.27 8.24
C ILE A 253 -2.89 3.86 7.19
N THR A 254 -3.14 4.20 5.92
CA THR A 254 -2.37 3.68 4.78
C THR A 254 -1.77 4.77 3.89
N PRO A 255 -0.65 4.48 3.21
CA PRO A 255 0.04 5.41 2.32
C PRO A 255 -0.62 5.42 0.92
N TRP A 256 -0.06 6.23 0.04
CA TRP A 256 -0.55 6.49 -1.32
C TRP A 256 0.17 5.70 -2.42
N ASN A 257 1.26 5.00 -2.13
CA ASN A 257 2.13 4.40 -3.15
C ASN A 257 1.60 3.08 -3.72
N TYR A 258 0.83 2.34 -2.91
CA TYR A 258 -0.01 1.22 -3.35
C TYR A 258 -1.37 1.35 -2.65
N PRO A 259 -2.21 2.32 -3.07
CA PRO A 259 -3.39 2.75 -2.31
C PRO A 259 -4.28 1.59 -1.82
N LEU A 260 -4.83 0.80 -2.75
CA LEU A 260 -5.75 -0.28 -2.41
C LEU A 260 -5.03 -1.51 -1.87
N LEU A 261 -3.81 -1.81 -2.35
CA LEU A 261 -3.03 -2.94 -1.87
C LEU A 261 -2.65 -2.78 -0.38
N MET A 262 -2.15 -1.61 0.03
CA MET A 262 -1.83 -1.34 1.44
C MET A 262 -3.07 -1.27 2.33
N ALA A 263 -4.20 -0.78 1.80
CA ALA A 263 -5.49 -0.91 2.48
C ALA A 263 -5.86 -2.36 2.70
N THR A 264 -5.72 -3.20 1.68
CA THR A 264 -6.08 -4.62 1.71
C THR A 264 -5.22 -5.41 2.69
N TRP A 265 -3.91 -5.15 2.75
CA TRP A 265 -3.00 -5.79 3.73
C TRP A 265 -3.43 -5.60 5.18
N LYS A 266 -4.24 -4.57 5.46
CA LYS A 266 -4.79 -4.29 6.79
C LYS A 266 -6.25 -4.74 6.94
N VAL A 267 -7.07 -4.41 5.95
CA VAL A 267 -8.51 -4.72 5.96
C VAL A 267 -8.75 -6.22 5.95
N ALA A 268 -8.10 -6.96 5.05
CA ALA A 268 -8.33 -8.40 4.91
C ALA A 268 -8.07 -9.18 6.21
N PRO A 269 -6.90 -9.05 6.89
CA PRO A 269 -6.66 -9.74 8.17
C PRO A 269 -7.52 -9.19 9.33
N ALA A 270 -7.84 -7.89 9.36
CA ALA A 270 -8.74 -7.34 10.38
C ALA A 270 -10.15 -7.96 10.28
N LEU A 271 -10.68 -8.05 9.07
CA LEU A 271 -11.97 -8.70 8.79
C LEU A 271 -11.89 -10.21 9.06
N ALA A 272 -10.81 -10.89 8.66
CA ALA A 272 -10.59 -12.31 8.95
C ALA A 272 -10.60 -12.62 10.45
N ALA A 273 -9.98 -11.76 11.27
CA ALA A 273 -9.97 -11.88 12.72
C ALA A 273 -11.34 -11.61 13.38
N GLY A 274 -12.25 -10.90 12.69
CA GLY A 274 -13.56 -10.51 13.20
C GLY A 274 -13.59 -9.10 13.84
N CYS A 275 -12.59 -8.28 13.57
CA CYS A 275 -12.56 -6.88 13.99
C CYS A 275 -13.54 -6.04 13.15
N ALA A 276 -13.84 -4.84 13.66
CA ALA A 276 -14.47 -3.78 12.88
C ALA A 276 -13.43 -2.68 12.63
N ALA A 277 -13.31 -2.23 11.38
CA ALA A 277 -12.22 -1.40 10.93
C ALA A 277 -12.68 0.02 10.53
N ILE A 278 -11.83 0.99 10.80
CA ILE A 278 -11.89 2.33 10.22
C ILE A 278 -10.64 2.52 9.38
N LEU A 279 -10.79 2.51 8.06
CA LEU A 279 -9.72 2.75 7.10
C LEU A 279 -9.63 4.26 6.80
N LYS A 280 -8.44 4.82 6.98
CA LYS A 280 -8.04 6.16 6.54
C LYS A 280 -6.93 6.02 5.50
N PRO A 281 -7.25 6.05 4.19
CA PRO A 281 -6.24 6.09 3.14
C PRO A 281 -5.58 7.47 3.06
N SER A 282 -4.44 7.57 2.37
CA SER A 282 -3.79 8.86 2.14
C SER A 282 -4.67 9.78 1.29
N GLU A 283 -4.70 11.06 1.67
CA GLU A 283 -5.31 12.14 0.91
C GLU A 283 -4.76 12.32 -0.50
N LEU A 284 -3.57 11.78 -0.80
CA LEU A 284 -2.95 11.86 -2.11
C LEU A 284 -3.43 10.79 -3.09
N ALA A 285 -3.98 9.68 -2.59
CA ALA A 285 -4.53 8.61 -3.42
C ALA A 285 -5.54 7.80 -2.60
N SER A 286 -6.82 8.02 -2.88
CA SER A 286 -7.97 7.54 -2.08
C SER A 286 -9.11 6.96 -2.91
N VAL A 287 -9.07 7.11 -4.24
CA VAL A 287 -10.21 6.82 -5.11
C VAL A 287 -10.60 5.34 -5.02
N THR A 288 -9.64 4.44 -5.15
CA THR A 288 -9.89 2.99 -5.11
C THR A 288 -10.22 2.48 -3.71
N CYS A 289 -9.67 3.10 -2.67
CA CYS A 289 -10.09 2.82 -1.29
C CYS A 289 -11.56 3.20 -1.05
N LEU A 290 -12.07 4.28 -1.66
CA LEU A 290 -13.50 4.59 -1.63
C LEU A 290 -14.30 3.56 -2.44
N GLU A 291 -13.84 3.17 -3.63
CA GLU A 291 -14.53 2.12 -4.42
C GLU A 291 -14.57 0.75 -3.73
N LEU A 292 -13.64 0.44 -2.81
CA LEU A 292 -13.76 -0.72 -1.93
C LEU A 292 -15.04 -0.66 -1.07
N GLY A 293 -15.47 0.53 -0.64
CA GLY A 293 -16.75 0.71 0.07
C GLY A 293 -17.95 0.32 -0.77
N GLU A 294 -17.92 0.62 -2.08
CA GLU A 294 -18.95 0.16 -3.01
C GLU A 294 -18.94 -1.37 -3.13
N VAL A 295 -17.76 -1.98 -3.23
CA VAL A 295 -17.62 -3.44 -3.25
C VAL A 295 -18.18 -4.06 -1.96
N CYS A 296 -17.85 -3.50 -0.79
CA CYS A 296 -18.39 -3.96 0.49
C CYS A 296 -19.91 -3.86 0.56
N ARG A 297 -20.50 -2.82 -0.04
CA ARG A 297 -21.95 -2.67 -0.16
C ARG A 297 -22.56 -3.71 -1.09
N GLU A 298 -21.96 -3.96 -2.26
CA GLU A 298 -22.42 -4.96 -3.24
C GLU A 298 -22.42 -6.38 -2.68
N VAL A 299 -21.42 -6.75 -1.88
CA VAL A 299 -21.34 -8.08 -1.24
C VAL A 299 -22.16 -8.19 0.05
N GLY A 300 -22.81 -7.09 0.47
CA GLY A 300 -23.63 -7.06 1.68
C GLY A 300 -22.83 -7.20 2.97
N LEU A 301 -21.60 -6.66 3.02
CA LEU A 301 -20.80 -6.65 4.24
C LEU A 301 -21.60 -5.99 5.39
N PRO A 302 -21.67 -6.58 6.59
CA PRO A 302 -22.54 -6.05 7.63
C PRO A 302 -22.22 -4.58 7.98
N PRO A 303 -23.24 -3.71 8.15
CA PRO A 303 -23.04 -2.29 8.40
C PRO A 303 -22.10 -2.02 9.57
N GLY A 304 -21.11 -1.16 9.36
CA GLY A 304 -20.15 -0.71 10.38
C GLY A 304 -18.93 -1.61 10.55
N VAL A 305 -18.89 -2.78 9.90
CA VAL A 305 -17.73 -3.69 9.92
C VAL A 305 -16.51 -3.07 9.25
N LEU A 306 -16.69 -2.40 8.12
CA LEU A 306 -15.68 -1.55 7.50
C LEU A 306 -16.27 -0.15 7.33
N ASN A 307 -15.51 0.86 7.76
CA ASN A 307 -15.79 2.27 7.56
C ASN A 307 -14.58 2.89 6.88
N ILE A 308 -14.79 3.78 5.89
CA ILE A 308 -13.71 4.38 5.10
C ILE A 308 -13.84 5.90 5.20
N LEU A 309 -12.81 6.51 5.78
CA LEU A 309 -12.72 7.95 6.02
C LEU A 309 -11.55 8.53 5.22
N THR A 310 -11.84 9.24 4.14
CA THR A 310 -10.84 10.07 3.46
C THR A 310 -10.71 11.42 4.15
N GLY A 311 -9.56 12.06 4.04
CA GLY A 311 -9.30 13.36 4.67
C GLY A 311 -7.81 13.56 4.92
N LEU A 312 -7.45 14.70 5.50
CA LEU A 312 -6.05 15.02 5.80
C LEU A 312 -5.55 14.24 7.03
N GLY A 313 -4.24 13.97 7.08
CA GLY A 313 -3.61 13.25 8.19
C GLY A 313 -3.93 13.84 9.58
N PRO A 314 -3.71 15.15 9.82
CA PRO A 314 -4.00 15.77 11.12
C PRO A 314 -5.50 15.79 11.50
N GLU A 315 -6.39 15.86 10.53
CA GLU A 315 -7.82 16.06 10.74
C GLU A 315 -8.63 14.76 10.84
N ALA A 316 -8.20 13.69 10.15
CA ALA A 316 -8.87 12.39 10.17
C ALA A 316 -8.00 11.29 10.79
N GLY A 317 -6.69 11.28 10.52
CA GLY A 317 -5.77 10.25 11.00
C GLY A 317 -5.37 10.42 12.46
N ALA A 318 -5.03 11.63 12.89
CA ALA A 318 -4.62 11.89 14.27
C ALA A 318 -5.76 11.66 15.29
N PRO A 319 -7.01 12.10 15.05
CA PRO A 319 -8.13 11.77 15.94
C PRO A 319 -8.38 10.27 16.02
N LEU A 320 -8.25 9.53 14.91
CA LEU A 320 -8.37 8.08 14.91
C LEU A 320 -7.31 7.42 15.82
N ALA A 321 -6.07 7.90 15.76
CA ALA A 321 -4.98 7.39 16.60
C ALA A 321 -5.18 7.67 18.10
N SER A 322 -5.74 8.83 18.46
CA SER A 322 -5.99 9.24 19.84
C SER A 322 -7.35 8.83 20.39
N HIS A 323 -8.27 8.33 19.56
CA HIS A 323 -9.63 7.98 19.99
C HIS A 323 -9.59 6.91 21.11
N PRO A 324 -10.38 7.08 22.19
CA PRO A 324 -10.37 6.17 23.34
C PRO A 324 -11.00 4.80 23.01
N ASP A 325 -12.06 4.79 22.18
CA ASP A 325 -12.72 3.56 21.75
C ASP A 325 -12.11 2.93 20.49
N VAL A 326 -10.82 3.07 20.24
CA VAL A 326 -10.09 2.29 19.23
C VAL A 326 -9.11 1.39 19.96
N ASP A 327 -9.10 0.09 19.69
CA ASP A 327 -8.29 -0.89 20.44
C ASP A 327 -6.87 -1.02 19.87
N LYS A 328 -6.66 -0.69 18.59
CA LYS A 328 -5.35 -0.81 17.93
C LYS A 328 -5.25 0.15 16.74
N ILE A 329 -4.04 0.65 16.47
CA ILE A 329 -3.70 1.29 15.20
C ILE A 329 -2.74 0.43 14.39
N ALA A 330 -3.03 0.24 13.10
CA ALA A 330 -2.08 -0.28 12.13
C ALA A 330 -1.75 0.85 11.14
N PHE A 331 -0.49 1.28 11.13
CA PHE A 331 -0.02 2.42 10.34
C PHE A 331 1.08 1.99 9.38
N THR A 332 0.93 2.39 8.11
CA THR A 332 2.01 2.35 7.13
C THR A 332 2.27 3.77 6.61
N GLY A 333 3.53 4.20 6.59
CA GLY A 333 3.91 5.53 6.11
C GLY A 333 5.30 5.97 6.57
N SER A 334 5.54 7.27 6.66
CA SER A 334 6.87 7.78 7.02
C SER A 334 7.21 7.55 8.50
N SER A 335 8.49 7.39 8.83
CA SER A 335 8.94 7.24 10.22
C SER A 335 8.57 8.43 11.11
N ALA A 336 8.57 9.65 10.54
CA ALA A 336 8.18 10.87 11.26
C ALA A 336 6.69 10.84 11.66
N THR A 337 5.80 10.42 10.75
CA THR A 337 4.37 10.29 11.06
C THR A 337 4.11 9.10 11.98
N GLY A 338 4.80 7.96 11.78
CA GLY A 338 4.70 6.80 12.66
C GLY A 338 5.03 7.13 14.12
N SER A 339 6.05 7.96 14.36
CA SER A 339 6.38 8.45 15.71
C SER A 339 5.24 9.28 16.34
N LYS A 340 4.59 10.15 15.55
CA LYS A 340 3.42 10.91 16.02
C LYS A 340 2.24 10.00 16.37
N ILE A 341 1.97 9.00 15.53
CA ILE A 341 0.91 8.00 15.75
C ILE A 341 1.18 7.21 17.03
N MET A 342 2.40 6.70 17.21
CA MET A 342 2.80 5.97 18.42
C MET A 342 2.69 6.83 19.67
N THR A 343 3.08 8.10 19.60
CA THR A 343 2.96 9.06 20.72
C THR A 343 1.50 9.29 21.10
N ALA A 344 0.62 9.46 20.12
CA ALA A 344 -0.82 9.63 20.36
C ALA A 344 -1.46 8.35 20.93
N ALA A 345 -1.10 7.19 20.41
CA ALA A 345 -1.58 5.89 20.87
C ALA A 345 -1.16 5.59 22.32
N ALA A 346 0.05 6.00 22.71
CA ALA A 346 0.58 5.80 24.06
C ALA A 346 -0.27 6.46 25.16
N GLN A 347 -0.98 7.55 24.85
CA GLN A 347 -1.88 8.22 25.81
C GLN A 347 -3.03 7.31 26.29
N ASN A 348 -3.40 6.31 25.49
CA ASN A 348 -4.42 5.33 25.82
C ASN A 348 -3.84 3.91 25.98
N VAL A 349 -2.51 3.77 26.06
CA VAL A 349 -1.80 2.48 26.09
C VAL A 349 -2.22 1.56 24.93
N LYS A 350 -2.52 2.17 23.79
CA LYS A 350 -3.07 1.48 22.62
C LYS A 350 -1.95 0.80 21.82
N PRO A 351 -2.05 -0.52 21.54
CA PRO A 351 -1.12 -1.22 20.65
C PRO A 351 -1.04 -0.54 19.27
N VAL A 352 0.16 -0.52 18.70
CA VAL A 352 0.40 -0.07 17.32
C VAL A 352 1.24 -1.09 16.56
N THR A 353 1.00 -1.21 15.25
CA THR A 353 1.94 -1.81 14.29
C THR A 353 2.38 -0.72 13.31
N LEU A 354 3.69 -0.64 13.06
CA LEU A 354 4.30 0.42 12.27
C LEU A 354 5.12 -0.20 11.14
N GLU A 355 4.66 -0.02 9.91
CA GLU A 355 5.42 -0.31 8.69
C GLU A 355 5.94 1.01 8.13
N LEU A 356 7.24 1.26 8.29
CA LEU A 356 7.85 2.55 7.99
C LEU A 356 8.81 2.46 6.80
N GLY A 357 9.38 3.61 6.44
CA GLY A 357 10.33 3.71 5.33
C GLY A 357 11.63 2.92 5.51
N GLY A 358 12.43 2.91 4.46
CA GLY A 358 13.66 2.13 4.39
C GLY A 358 14.79 2.84 3.64
N LYS A 359 15.98 2.22 3.72
CA LYS A 359 17.13 2.53 2.87
C LYS A 359 17.82 1.21 2.50
N SER A 360 17.05 0.33 1.87
CA SER A 360 17.44 -1.06 1.64
C SER A 360 18.67 -1.15 0.74
N PRO A 361 19.65 -2.02 1.07
CA PRO A 361 20.77 -2.30 0.20
C PRO A 361 20.45 -3.40 -0.83
N ILE A 362 21.04 -3.32 -2.02
CA ILE A 362 21.25 -4.46 -2.92
C ILE A 362 22.76 -4.66 -3.05
N VAL A 363 23.26 -5.80 -2.58
CA VAL A 363 24.67 -6.18 -2.66
C VAL A 363 24.87 -7.09 -3.87
N VAL A 364 25.74 -6.70 -4.79
CA VAL A 364 26.04 -7.46 -6.02
C VAL A 364 27.50 -7.87 -6.02
N PHE A 365 27.75 -9.18 -5.95
CA PHE A 365 29.08 -9.77 -6.07
C PHE A 365 29.51 -9.92 -7.54
N ASP A 366 30.77 -10.29 -7.77
CA ASP A 366 31.37 -10.35 -9.09
C ASP A 366 31.07 -11.64 -9.88
N ASP A 367 30.54 -12.66 -9.20
CA ASP A 367 30.23 -13.96 -9.76
C ASP A 367 28.82 -14.03 -10.33
N VAL A 368 28.35 -12.99 -11.03
CA VAL A 368 26.95 -12.85 -11.48
C VAL A 368 26.79 -12.73 -12.99
N ASP A 369 25.60 -13.03 -13.47
CA ASP A 369 25.14 -12.56 -14.78
C ASP A 369 24.80 -11.06 -14.67
N ILE A 370 25.67 -10.21 -15.21
CA ILE A 370 25.58 -8.75 -15.05
C ILE A 370 24.25 -8.21 -15.58
N ASP A 371 23.77 -8.68 -16.74
CA ASP A 371 22.54 -8.15 -17.34
C ASP A 371 21.31 -8.47 -16.45
N LYS A 372 21.24 -9.69 -15.90
CA LYS A 372 20.18 -10.04 -14.94
C LYS A 372 20.26 -9.24 -13.65
N ALA A 373 21.46 -9.03 -13.13
CA ALA A 373 21.66 -8.27 -11.90
C ALA A 373 21.35 -6.77 -12.10
N VAL A 374 21.65 -6.21 -13.27
CA VAL A 374 21.26 -4.85 -13.68
C VAL A 374 19.75 -4.70 -13.71
N GLU A 375 19.02 -5.63 -14.35
CA GLU A 375 17.56 -5.60 -14.38
C GLU A 375 16.95 -5.58 -12.96
N TRP A 376 17.44 -6.45 -12.07
CA TRP A 376 16.99 -6.46 -10.68
C TRP A 376 17.35 -5.21 -9.89
N ALA A 377 18.49 -4.58 -10.16
CA ALA A 377 18.86 -3.31 -9.55
C ALA A 377 17.92 -2.16 -9.99
N LEU A 378 17.55 -2.13 -11.28
CA LEU A 378 16.60 -1.17 -11.83
C LEU A 378 15.19 -1.41 -11.27
N PHE A 379 14.70 -2.65 -11.33
CA PHE A 379 13.40 -3.01 -10.78
C PHE A 379 13.33 -2.69 -9.28
N GLY A 380 14.39 -3.01 -8.53
CA GLY A 380 14.47 -2.76 -7.10
C GLY A 380 14.42 -1.30 -6.67
N CYS A 381 14.69 -0.35 -7.56
CA CYS A 381 14.76 1.07 -7.21
C CYS A 381 13.86 1.99 -8.04
N PHE A 382 13.51 1.63 -9.28
CA PHE A 382 12.77 2.50 -10.20
C PHE A 382 11.34 2.03 -10.47
N TRP A 383 11.01 0.76 -10.20
CA TRP A 383 9.62 0.27 -10.19
C TRP A 383 8.75 1.12 -9.25
N THR A 384 7.46 1.29 -9.58
CA THR A 384 6.52 2.17 -8.85
C THR A 384 7.09 3.58 -8.66
N ASN A 385 7.81 4.03 -9.68
CA ASN A 385 8.44 5.35 -9.76
C ASN A 385 9.41 5.61 -8.60
N GLY A 386 10.01 4.55 -8.05
CA GLY A 386 10.88 4.57 -6.86
C GLY A 386 10.18 4.88 -5.53
N GLN A 387 8.86 4.82 -5.51
CA GLN A 387 8.03 5.13 -4.34
C GLN A 387 7.72 3.85 -3.56
N ILE A 388 8.76 3.09 -3.21
CA ILE A 388 8.67 1.79 -2.53
C ILE A 388 9.37 1.89 -1.18
N CYS A 389 8.70 1.50 -0.09
CA CYS A 389 9.31 1.51 1.25
C CYS A 389 10.57 0.62 1.30
N SER A 390 10.54 -0.51 0.58
CA SER A 390 11.63 -1.47 0.49
C SER A 390 12.57 -1.26 -0.68
N ALA A 391 12.48 -0.15 -1.41
CA ALA A 391 13.35 0.14 -2.56
C ALA A 391 14.82 -0.10 -2.19
N THR A 392 15.49 -0.96 -2.97
CA THR A 392 16.93 -1.23 -2.84
C THR A 392 17.73 -0.08 -3.45
N SER A 393 17.59 1.09 -2.83
CA SER A 393 18.11 2.39 -3.28
C SER A 393 19.60 2.62 -2.98
N ARG A 394 20.27 1.64 -2.38
CA ARG A 394 21.73 1.59 -2.20
C ARG A 394 22.29 0.36 -2.89
N LEU A 395 22.85 0.56 -4.07
CA LEU A 395 23.63 -0.47 -4.77
C LEU A 395 25.05 -0.51 -4.18
N ILE A 396 25.40 -1.66 -3.61
CA ILE A 396 26.72 -1.97 -3.07
C ILE A 396 27.33 -3.02 -4.00
N LEU A 397 28.32 -2.62 -4.79
CA LEU A 397 28.76 -3.34 -5.98
C LEU A 397 30.23 -3.75 -5.89
N HIS A 398 30.55 -5.01 -6.18
CA HIS A 398 31.93 -5.48 -6.11
C HIS A 398 32.81 -4.73 -7.11
N GLU A 399 33.97 -4.26 -6.68
CA GLU A 399 34.82 -3.35 -7.46
C GLU A 399 35.28 -3.95 -8.80
N SER A 400 35.48 -5.27 -8.87
CA SER A 400 35.98 -5.96 -10.06
C SER A 400 35.02 -5.88 -11.27
N ILE A 401 33.71 -5.75 -11.03
CA ILE A 401 32.68 -5.63 -12.08
C ILE A 401 32.08 -4.22 -12.16
N ALA A 402 32.49 -3.30 -11.28
CA ALA A 402 31.79 -2.03 -11.07
C ALA A 402 31.66 -1.19 -12.34
N LYS A 403 32.72 -1.10 -13.14
CA LYS A 403 32.72 -0.32 -14.39
C LYS A 403 31.72 -0.89 -15.41
N GLU A 404 31.85 -2.17 -15.73
CA GLU A 404 30.99 -2.83 -16.72
C GLU A 404 29.52 -2.82 -16.30
N PHE A 405 29.26 -3.07 -15.02
CA PHE A 405 27.92 -3.04 -14.48
C PHE A 405 27.30 -1.64 -14.55
N LEU A 406 28.04 -0.59 -14.21
CA LEU A 406 27.53 0.79 -14.26
C LEU A 406 27.26 1.27 -15.69
N ASP A 407 28.11 0.90 -16.65
CA ASP A 407 27.90 1.20 -18.06
C ASP A 407 26.57 0.58 -18.55
N LYS A 408 26.33 -0.71 -18.24
CA LYS A 408 25.08 -1.41 -18.56
C LYS A 408 23.87 -0.85 -17.79
N LEU A 409 24.03 -0.53 -16.51
CA LEU A 409 22.97 0.05 -15.68
C LEU A 409 22.45 1.37 -16.28
N VAL A 410 23.37 2.24 -16.72
CA VAL A 410 23.02 3.50 -17.39
C VAL A 410 22.38 3.26 -18.76
N GLU A 411 22.86 2.30 -19.55
CA GLU A 411 22.27 1.94 -20.84
C GLU A 411 20.81 1.47 -20.69
N TRP A 412 20.57 0.57 -19.75
CA TRP A 412 19.23 0.07 -19.47
C TRP A 412 18.32 1.16 -18.90
N ALA A 413 18.82 2.01 -17.99
CA ALA A 413 18.06 3.13 -17.44
C ALA A 413 17.60 4.13 -18.52
N LYS A 414 18.43 4.40 -19.53
CA LYS A 414 18.08 5.23 -20.70
C LYS A 414 16.94 4.62 -21.55
N ASN A 415 16.79 3.30 -21.51
CA ASN A 415 15.77 2.59 -22.28
C ASN A 415 14.44 2.46 -21.55
N ILE A 416 14.33 2.94 -20.29
CA ILE A 416 13.08 2.95 -19.54
C ILE A 416 12.12 3.95 -20.20
N LYS A 417 10.99 3.44 -20.71
CA LYS A 417 9.94 4.28 -21.30
C LYS A 417 9.22 5.06 -20.21
N ILE A 418 9.46 6.36 -20.18
CA ILE A 418 8.77 7.33 -19.31
C ILE A 418 7.65 7.99 -20.12
N SER A 419 6.40 7.78 -19.71
CA SER A 419 5.22 8.25 -20.44
C SER A 419 4.00 8.35 -19.53
N ASP A 420 2.86 8.73 -20.10
CA ASP A 420 1.58 8.65 -19.39
C ASP A 420 1.39 7.23 -18.79
N PRO A 421 0.95 7.10 -17.53
CA PRO A 421 0.78 5.80 -16.89
C PRO A 421 -0.19 4.85 -17.59
N LEU A 422 -1.16 5.38 -18.35
CA LEU A 422 -2.12 4.59 -19.12
C LEU A 422 -1.63 4.25 -20.53
N GLU A 423 -0.49 4.78 -20.95
CA GLU A 423 0.10 4.47 -22.26
C GLU A 423 0.67 3.05 -22.29
N GLU A 424 0.39 2.31 -23.36
CA GLU A 424 0.90 0.95 -23.55
C GLU A 424 2.44 0.93 -23.51
N GLY A 425 3.00 0.02 -22.69
CA GLY A 425 4.43 -0.13 -22.51
C GLY A 425 5.08 0.93 -21.61
N CYS A 426 4.31 1.79 -20.93
CA CYS A 426 4.83 2.65 -19.87
C CYS A 426 5.59 1.82 -18.82
N ARG A 427 6.80 2.24 -18.45
CA ARG A 427 7.64 1.59 -17.43
C ARG A 427 8.09 2.53 -16.31
N LEU A 428 7.74 3.81 -16.41
CA LEU A 428 7.94 4.80 -15.37
C LEU A 428 6.92 5.93 -15.53
N GLY A 429 6.08 6.14 -14.53
CA GLY A 429 5.15 7.26 -14.44
C GLY A 429 5.70 8.43 -13.61
N PRO A 430 4.88 9.44 -13.32
CA PRO A 430 5.25 10.56 -12.46
C PRO A 430 5.28 10.17 -10.97
N VAL A 431 5.99 10.92 -10.14
CA VAL A 431 5.81 10.81 -8.68
C VAL A 431 4.46 11.41 -8.27
N VAL A 432 3.91 10.98 -7.12
CA VAL A 432 2.49 11.18 -6.79
C VAL A 432 2.03 12.64 -6.67
N SER A 433 2.93 13.59 -6.38
CA SER A 433 2.53 14.98 -6.12
C SER A 433 3.68 15.96 -6.34
N GLY A 434 3.34 17.24 -6.55
CA GLY A 434 4.32 18.32 -6.65
C GLY A 434 5.20 18.43 -5.40
N ALA A 435 4.64 18.23 -4.20
CA ALA A 435 5.44 18.26 -2.97
C ALA A 435 6.47 17.13 -2.90
N GLN A 436 6.13 15.92 -3.37
CA GLN A 436 7.11 14.82 -3.46
C GLN A 436 8.13 15.08 -4.57
N TYR A 437 7.70 15.62 -5.72
CA TYR A 437 8.59 15.98 -6.82
C TYR A 437 9.70 16.96 -6.37
N GLU A 438 9.32 18.06 -5.74
CA GLU A 438 10.26 19.05 -5.21
C GLU A 438 11.19 18.46 -4.15
N LYS A 439 10.65 17.58 -3.28
CA LYS A 439 11.46 16.86 -2.28
C LYS A 439 12.54 16.02 -2.95
N VAL A 440 12.17 15.21 -3.95
CA VAL A 440 13.11 14.30 -4.64
C VAL A 440 14.17 15.10 -5.41
N LEU A 441 13.78 16.16 -6.13
CA LEU A 441 14.73 17.04 -6.81
C LEU A 441 15.73 17.68 -5.85
N LYS A 442 15.26 18.14 -4.67
CA LYS A 442 16.12 18.72 -3.64
C LYS A 442 17.15 17.72 -3.10
N PHE A 443 16.80 16.43 -3.01
CA PHE A 443 17.76 15.38 -2.64
C PHE A 443 18.87 15.25 -3.68
N VAL A 444 18.52 15.23 -4.98
CA VAL A 444 19.51 15.17 -6.07
C VAL A 444 20.39 16.42 -6.10
N GLU A 445 19.82 17.61 -5.94
CA GLU A 445 20.58 18.86 -5.84
C GLU A 445 21.56 18.84 -4.66
N THR A 446 21.10 18.35 -3.50
CA THR A 446 21.95 18.24 -2.31
C THR A 446 23.08 17.25 -2.52
N ALA A 447 22.84 16.11 -3.17
CA ALA A 447 23.88 15.15 -3.53
C ALA A 447 24.97 15.80 -4.40
N LYS A 448 24.59 16.59 -5.42
CA LYS A 448 25.54 17.35 -6.26
C LYS A 448 26.38 18.32 -5.41
N ARG A 449 25.76 19.04 -4.46
CA ARG A 449 26.46 19.98 -3.56
C ARG A 449 27.40 19.30 -2.57
N GLU A 450 27.06 18.09 -2.13
CA GLU A 450 27.90 17.28 -1.23
C GLU A 450 29.07 16.60 -1.96
N GLY A 451 29.12 16.69 -3.30
CA GLY A 451 30.22 16.19 -4.12
C GLY A 451 29.97 14.84 -4.79
N ALA A 452 28.74 14.33 -4.75
CA ALA A 452 28.36 13.12 -5.50
C ALA A 452 28.22 13.42 -7.00
N THR A 453 28.43 12.39 -7.83
CA THR A 453 28.30 12.50 -9.28
C THR A 453 26.95 11.95 -9.73
N VAL A 454 26.20 12.70 -10.53
CA VAL A 454 25.00 12.19 -11.21
C VAL A 454 25.43 11.59 -12.55
N LEU A 455 25.49 10.26 -12.64
CA LEU A 455 25.88 9.53 -13.85
C LEU A 455 24.81 9.60 -14.93
N PHE A 456 23.55 9.61 -14.52
CA PHE A 456 22.39 9.67 -15.41
C PHE A 456 21.17 10.26 -14.69
N GLY A 457 20.31 10.94 -15.46
CA GLY A 457 19.00 11.43 -15.05
C GLY A 457 19.00 12.44 -13.91
N GLY A 458 18.00 12.36 -13.04
CA GLY A 458 17.83 13.31 -11.93
C GLY A 458 17.18 14.64 -12.34
N GLU A 459 16.58 14.69 -13.53
CA GLU A 459 15.94 15.87 -14.09
C GLU A 459 14.56 15.52 -14.67
N ARG A 460 13.81 16.51 -15.15
CA ARG A 460 12.54 16.28 -15.85
C ARG A 460 12.81 15.77 -17.28
N PRO A 461 12.13 14.71 -17.75
CA PRO A 461 12.25 14.27 -19.13
C PRO A 461 11.83 15.36 -20.13
N GLN A 462 12.64 15.61 -21.14
CA GLN A 462 12.46 16.76 -22.06
C GLN A 462 11.13 16.73 -22.84
N HIS A 463 10.62 15.55 -23.16
CA HIS A 463 9.36 15.37 -23.91
C HIS A 463 8.10 15.53 -23.04
N LEU A 464 8.23 15.59 -21.71
CA LEU A 464 7.13 15.68 -20.75
C LEU A 464 7.16 17.01 -19.99
N LYS A 465 6.53 18.04 -20.57
CA LYS A 465 6.53 19.41 -20.04
C LYS A 465 5.61 19.64 -18.84
N LYS A 466 4.68 18.73 -18.58
CA LYS A 466 3.74 18.71 -17.46
C LYS A 466 3.75 17.33 -16.81
N GLY A 467 3.23 17.28 -15.59
CA GLY A 467 3.25 16.10 -14.73
C GLY A 467 4.50 16.07 -13.88
N PHE A 468 4.45 15.36 -12.76
CA PHE A 468 5.54 15.24 -11.80
C PHE A 468 6.55 14.17 -12.24
N TYR A 469 6.97 14.19 -13.51
CA TYR A 469 7.89 13.23 -14.10
C TYR A 469 9.35 13.55 -13.77
N MET A 470 10.11 12.49 -13.48
CA MET A 470 11.54 12.57 -13.22
C MET A 470 12.24 11.39 -13.90
N GLU A 471 13.34 11.68 -14.58
CA GLU A 471 14.25 10.65 -15.11
C GLU A 471 14.90 9.87 -13.96
N PRO A 472 15.06 8.53 -14.09
CA PRO A 472 15.78 7.73 -13.10
C PRO A 472 17.17 8.30 -12.85
N ALA A 473 17.48 8.61 -11.60
CA ALA A 473 18.77 9.15 -11.21
C ALA A 473 19.71 8.03 -10.74
N ILE A 474 20.89 7.92 -11.34
CA ILE A 474 21.98 7.05 -10.87
C ILE A 474 23.09 7.95 -10.35
N ILE A 475 23.41 7.81 -9.06
CA ILE A 475 24.33 8.69 -8.35
C ILE A 475 25.52 7.87 -7.83
N SER A 476 26.73 8.21 -8.25
CA SER A 476 28.00 7.59 -7.86
C SER A 476 28.86 8.53 -7.02
N ASP A 477 30.06 8.08 -6.68
CA ASP A 477 31.03 8.81 -5.85
C ASP A 477 30.45 9.22 -4.49
N VAL A 478 29.58 8.35 -3.96
CA VAL A 478 28.84 8.58 -2.71
C VAL A 478 29.69 8.16 -1.51
N THR A 479 29.75 9.02 -0.50
CA THR A 479 30.31 8.68 0.82
C THR A 479 29.18 8.35 1.81
N THR A 480 29.49 7.54 2.83
CA THR A 480 28.46 7.10 3.80
C THR A 480 27.91 8.24 4.66
N SER A 481 28.60 9.39 4.72
CA SER A 481 28.13 10.58 5.43
C SER A 481 27.15 11.45 4.64
N MET A 482 27.02 11.24 3.32
CA MET A 482 26.13 12.05 2.47
C MET A 482 24.66 11.81 2.79
N GLN A 483 23.85 12.85 2.69
CA GLN A 483 22.41 12.76 2.95
C GLN A 483 21.74 11.73 2.03
N ILE A 484 22.13 11.71 0.76
CA ILE A 484 21.55 10.81 -0.25
C ILE A 484 21.78 9.32 0.07
N TRP A 485 22.82 8.99 0.84
CA TRP A 485 23.08 7.63 1.33
C TRP A 485 22.28 7.27 2.58
N ARG A 486 22.04 8.24 3.47
CA ARG A 486 21.44 8.01 4.80
C ARG A 486 19.92 8.07 4.82
N ASP A 487 19.36 8.96 4.03
CA ASP A 487 17.94 9.30 4.08
C ASP A 487 17.13 8.63 2.96
N GLU A 488 15.89 8.29 3.28
CA GLU A 488 14.91 7.80 2.31
C GLU A 488 14.43 8.93 1.38
N VAL A 489 14.74 8.79 0.09
CA VAL A 489 14.38 9.77 -0.95
C VAL A 489 12.91 9.59 -1.37
N PHE A 490 12.50 8.33 -1.58
CA PHE A 490 11.16 7.93 -2.03
C PHE A 490 10.80 8.45 -3.43
N GLY A 491 11.74 8.29 -4.36
CA GLY A 491 11.63 8.59 -5.79
C GLY A 491 12.65 7.76 -6.57
N PRO A 492 12.71 7.88 -7.91
CA PRO A 492 13.50 6.98 -8.75
C PRO A 492 14.99 7.36 -8.71
N VAL A 493 15.65 7.16 -7.56
CA VAL A 493 17.02 7.60 -7.28
C VAL A 493 17.83 6.48 -6.64
N LEU A 494 18.85 5.98 -7.34
CA LEU A 494 19.74 4.90 -6.92
C LEU A 494 21.13 5.46 -6.61
N CYS A 495 21.64 5.18 -5.41
CA CYS A 495 23.02 5.48 -5.03
C CYS A 495 23.92 4.26 -5.21
N VAL A 496 25.15 4.48 -5.65
CA VAL A 496 26.14 3.42 -5.89
C VAL A 496 27.37 3.63 -5.02
N LYS A 497 27.83 2.54 -4.39
CA LYS A 497 29.11 2.47 -3.69
C LYS A 497 29.77 1.12 -3.96
N THR A 498 31.09 1.10 -4.12
CA THR A 498 31.83 -0.15 -4.34
C THR A 498 32.29 -0.78 -3.03
N PHE A 499 32.63 -2.07 -3.08
CA PHE A 499 33.29 -2.81 -2.01
C PHE A 499 34.29 -3.82 -2.58
N SER A 500 35.19 -4.33 -1.73
CA SER A 500 36.27 -5.25 -2.07
C SER A 500 36.19 -6.60 -1.33
N THR A 501 35.53 -6.66 -0.16
CA THR A 501 35.35 -7.91 0.61
C THR A 501 33.90 -8.13 1.05
N GLU A 502 33.54 -9.38 1.35
CA GLU A 502 32.21 -9.76 1.87
C GLU A 502 31.90 -8.99 3.17
N GLU A 503 32.89 -8.81 4.05
CA GLU A 503 32.76 -8.07 5.30
C GLU A 503 32.45 -6.59 5.07
N GLU A 504 33.17 -5.93 4.17
CA GLU A 504 32.91 -4.54 3.80
C GLU A 504 31.50 -4.37 3.22
N ALA A 505 31.04 -5.31 2.41
CA ALA A 505 29.69 -5.28 1.84
C ALA A 505 28.62 -5.34 2.94
N ILE A 506 28.81 -6.20 3.93
CA ILE A 506 27.90 -6.35 5.09
C ILE A 506 27.93 -5.08 5.95
N GLU A 507 29.11 -4.52 6.23
CA GLU A 507 29.26 -3.28 6.99
C GLU A 507 28.51 -2.13 6.32
N LEU A 508 28.74 -1.93 5.01
CA LEU A 508 28.03 -0.89 4.24
C LEU A 508 26.52 -1.13 4.17
N ALA A 509 26.09 -2.39 4.02
CA ALA A 509 24.68 -2.74 3.96
C ALA A 509 23.98 -2.42 5.28
N ASN A 510 24.61 -2.72 6.40
CA ASN A 510 24.07 -2.52 7.75
C ASN A 510 24.26 -1.08 8.28
N ASP A 511 25.14 -0.27 7.66
CA ASP A 511 25.34 1.15 7.97
C ASP A 511 24.15 2.02 7.54
N THR A 512 23.05 1.85 8.25
CA THR A 512 21.82 2.61 8.12
C THR A 512 21.02 2.55 9.42
N GLN A 513 20.21 3.57 9.65
CA GLN A 513 19.25 3.58 10.76
C GLN A 513 18.02 2.69 10.51
N TYR A 514 17.79 2.30 9.25
CA TYR A 514 16.66 1.51 8.80
C TYR A 514 16.95 0.00 8.86
N GLY A 515 15.94 -0.82 8.55
CA GLY A 515 16.06 -2.28 8.56
C GLY A 515 14.83 -2.97 7.98
N LEU A 516 14.36 -2.52 6.80
CA LEU A 516 13.19 -3.10 6.13
C LEU A 516 13.56 -4.29 5.25
N GLY A 517 14.05 -4.03 4.03
CA GLY A 517 14.49 -5.04 3.08
C GLY A 517 15.99 -4.98 2.81
N SER A 518 16.52 -6.05 2.20
CA SER A 518 17.85 -6.12 1.61
C SER A 518 17.89 -7.18 0.52
N ALA A 519 18.83 -7.08 -0.40
CA ALA A 519 19.06 -8.08 -1.45
C ALA A 519 20.54 -8.46 -1.55
N VAL A 520 20.82 -9.72 -1.84
CA VAL A 520 22.15 -10.23 -2.19
C VAL A 520 22.08 -10.96 -3.53
N ILE A 521 22.96 -10.60 -4.46
CA ILE A 521 23.06 -11.20 -5.80
C ILE A 521 24.45 -11.82 -5.96
N SER A 522 24.50 -13.15 -6.08
CA SER A 522 25.71 -13.97 -6.23
C SER A 522 25.32 -15.38 -6.70
N ASN A 523 26.15 -16.02 -7.52
CA ASN A 523 25.95 -17.43 -7.89
C ASN A 523 26.41 -18.39 -6.77
N ASP A 524 27.26 -17.92 -5.85
CA ASP A 524 27.63 -18.60 -4.62
C ASP A 524 26.49 -18.56 -3.59
N LEU A 525 25.73 -19.65 -3.49
CA LEU A 525 24.60 -19.75 -2.57
C LEU A 525 25.02 -19.83 -1.09
N GLU A 526 26.20 -20.37 -0.79
CA GLU A 526 26.71 -20.39 0.59
C GLU A 526 27.03 -18.97 1.06
N ARG A 527 27.59 -18.13 0.16
CA ARG A 527 27.76 -16.70 0.40
C ARG A 527 26.43 -15.99 0.58
N CYS A 528 25.46 -16.26 -0.28
CA CYS A 528 24.12 -15.68 -0.14
C CYS A 528 23.53 -15.97 1.25
N ASP A 529 23.64 -17.20 1.74
CA ASP A 529 23.15 -17.59 3.07
C ASP A 529 23.90 -16.90 4.22
N ARG A 530 25.23 -16.75 4.11
CA ARG A 530 26.03 -16.02 5.12
C ARG A 530 25.64 -14.54 5.17
N VAL A 531 25.62 -13.89 4.01
CA VAL A 531 25.28 -12.47 3.86
C VAL A 531 23.84 -12.21 4.29
N ALA A 532 22.89 -13.07 3.90
CA ALA A 532 21.48 -12.94 4.28
C ALA A 532 21.28 -13.01 5.81
N LYS A 533 21.98 -13.91 6.50
CA LYS A 533 21.95 -13.99 7.97
C LYS A 533 22.57 -12.77 8.64
N ALA A 534 23.56 -12.14 8.00
CA ALA A 534 24.27 -10.98 8.53
C ALA A 534 23.51 -9.66 8.34
N PHE A 535 22.59 -9.57 7.37
CA PHE A 535 21.79 -8.37 7.16
C PHE A 535 20.85 -8.06 8.32
N GLU A 536 20.86 -6.81 8.76
CA GLU A 536 19.95 -6.29 9.80
C GLU A 536 18.61 -5.80 9.22
N ALA A 537 17.98 -6.62 8.38
CA ALA A 537 16.69 -6.34 7.76
C ALA A 537 15.60 -7.33 8.23
N GLY A 538 14.35 -7.01 7.96
CA GLY A 538 13.23 -7.93 8.18
C GLY A 538 12.95 -8.86 7.00
N ILE A 539 13.36 -8.45 5.80
CA ILE A 539 13.18 -9.17 4.53
C ILE A 539 14.53 -9.23 3.81
N VAL A 540 14.90 -10.40 3.30
CA VAL A 540 16.10 -10.58 2.48
C VAL A 540 15.73 -11.31 1.20
N TRP A 541 16.05 -10.72 0.05
CA TRP A 541 15.96 -11.37 -1.25
C TRP A 541 17.32 -11.94 -1.67
N VAL A 542 17.32 -13.16 -2.20
CA VAL A 542 18.49 -13.80 -2.80
C VAL A 542 18.27 -13.87 -4.30
N ASN A 543 19.19 -13.30 -5.08
CA ASN A 543 19.16 -13.28 -6.55
C ASN A 543 17.89 -12.65 -7.17
N CYS A 544 17.25 -11.73 -6.45
CA CYS A 544 16.15 -10.88 -6.91
C CYS A 544 15.99 -9.65 -6.00
N SER A 545 15.04 -8.75 -6.30
CA SER A 545 14.67 -7.62 -5.44
C SER A 545 13.18 -7.29 -5.60
N GLN A 546 12.46 -7.11 -4.48
CA GLN A 546 11.05 -6.70 -4.35
C GLN A 546 9.91 -7.73 -4.36
N PRO A 547 10.00 -8.98 -4.88
CA PRO A 547 8.87 -9.91 -4.83
C PRO A 547 8.25 -9.99 -3.43
N CYS A 548 6.93 -9.81 -3.37
CA CYS A 548 6.14 -9.76 -2.14
C CYS A 548 4.95 -10.70 -2.30
N PHE A 549 4.74 -11.59 -1.32
CA PHE A 549 3.72 -12.62 -1.37
C PHE A 549 2.90 -12.61 -0.08
N SER A 550 1.58 -12.73 -0.20
CA SER A 550 0.66 -12.71 0.96
C SER A 550 0.95 -13.79 2.01
N GLN A 551 1.65 -14.86 1.62
CA GLN A 551 1.99 -16.00 2.46
C GLN A 551 3.13 -15.70 3.45
N ALA A 552 4.03 -14.77 3.12
CA ALA A 552 5.23 -14.49 3.91
C ALA A 552 5.02 -13.25 4.81
N PRO A 553 5.64 -13.20 6.00
CA PRO A 553 5.56 -12.01 6.83
C PRO A 553 6.32 -10.85 6.18
N TRP A 554 5.72 -9.67 6.18
CA TRP A 554 6.34 -8.43 5.74
C TRP A 554 6.51 -7.49 6.92
N GLY A 555 7.71 -6.94 7.08
CA GLY A 555 7.94 -5.82 7.99
C GLY A 555 9.35 -5.70 8.51
N GLY A 556 9.69 -4.51 9.01
CA GLY A 556 11.06 -4.13 9.32
C GLY A 556 11.53 -4.36 10.75
N LYS A 557 12.74 -3.90 11.03
CA LYS A 557 13.33 -3.65 12.35
C LYS A 557 14.00 -2.27 12.35
N LYS A 558 14.63 -1.88 13.47
CA LYS A 558 15.30 -0.57 13.63
C LYS A 558 14.29 0.57 13.36
N ARG A 559 14.66 1.61 12.60
CA ARG A 559 13.74 2.73 12.29
C ARG A 559 12.70 2.44 11.19
N SER A 560 12.71 1.23 10.62
CA SER A 560 11.69 0.77 9.67
C SER A 560 10.41 0.26 10.34
N GLY A 561 10.35 0.34 11.68
CA GLY A 561 9.15 0.02 12.45
C GLY A 561 9.20 -1.36 13.10
N PHE A 562 8.02 -1.86 13.47
CA PHE A 562 7.84 -3.10 14.22
C PHE A 562 6.42 -3.66 14.08
N GLY A 563 6.28 -4.96 14.31
CA GLY A 563 5.14 -5.74 13.87
C GLY A 563 5.43 -6.41 12.52
N ARG A 564 4.56 -7.31 12.08
CA ARG A 564 4.64 -7.97 10.78
C ARG A 564 3.27 -8.05 10.16
N GLU A 565 3.10 -7.55 8.95
CA GLU A 565 1.89 -7.74 8.15
C GLU A 565 2.02 -8.98 7.26
N LEU A 566 0.93 -9.36 6.58
CA LEU A 566 0.84 -10.57 5.75
C LEU A 566 1.12 -11.87 6.52
N GLY A 567 1.00 -13.01 5.84
CA GLY A 567 1.16 -14.33 6.44
C GLY A 567 0.21 -14.57 7.63
N GLU A 568 0.57 -15.53 8.49
CA GLU A 568 -0.17 -15.74 9.75
C GLU A 568 0.02 -14.56 10.73
N TRP A 569 1.18 -13.90 10.69
CA TRP A 569 1.50 -12.76 11.57
C TRP A 569 0.54 -11.56 11.37
N GLY A 570 0.16 -11.31 10.12
CA GLY A 570 -0.79 -10.27 9.74
C GLY A 570 -2.13 -10.48 10.45
N LEU A 571 -2.66 -11.70 10.46
CA LEU A 571 -3.88 -12.05 11.19
C LEU A 571 -3.69 -11.88 12.70
N GLU A 572 -2.56 -12.35 13.26
CA GLU A 572 -2.30 -12.32 14.70
C GLU A 572 -2.30 -10.91 15.29
N ASN A 573 -1.93 -9.89 14.51
CA ASN A 573 -1.99 -8.49 14.94
C ASN A 573 -3.39 -8.03 15.35
N TYR A 574 -4.44 -8.69 14.87
CA TYR A 574 -5.84 -8.33 15.07
C TYR A 574 -6.54 -9.25 16.06
N LEU A 575 -5.80 -10.14 16.74
CA LEU A 575 -6.34 -11.05 17.75
C LEU A 575 -5.90 -10.60 19.16
N SER A 576 -6.82 -10.73 20.11
CA SER A 576 -6.54 -10.80 21.54
C SER A 576 -6.50 -12.27 21.96
N VAL A 577 -5.46 -12.63 22.71
CA VAL A 577 -5.24 -14.00 23.20
C VAL A 577 -5.72 -14.08 24.64
N LYS A 578 -6.72 -14.93 24.90
CA LYS A 578 -7.34 -15.09 26.22
C LYS A 578 -7.01 -16.47 26.78
N GLN A 579 -6.40 -16.49 27.97
CA GLN A 579 -6.19 -17.69 28.76
C GLN A 579 -7.44 -18.01 29.59
N VAL A 580 -7.94 -19.24 29.48
CA VAL A 580 -9.04 -19.73 30.31
C VAL A 580 -8.56 -20.93 31.13
N THR A 581 -8.31 -20.68 32.41
CA THR A 581 -7.88 -21.69 33.37
C THR A 581 -9.03 -22.06 34.30
N ARG A 582 -9.29 -23.35 34.44
CA ARG A 582 -10.30 -23.88 35.34
C ARG A 582 -9.63 -24.76 36.40
N TYR A 583 -9.88 -24.47 37.67
CA TYR A 583 -9.65 -25.43 38.76
C TYR A 583 -10.72 -26.52 38.68
N ILE A 584 -10.28 -27.77 38.53
CA ILE A 584 -11.15 -28.94 38.32
C ILE A 584 -11.18 -29.90 39.50
N SER A 585 -10.35 -29.68 40.52
CA SER A 585 -10.49 -30.43 41.77
C SER A 585 -11.70 -29.93 42.58
N ASN A 586 -12.34 -30.85 43.30
CA ASN A 586 -13.38 -30.54 44.27
C ASN A 586 -12.81 -30.19 45.65
N ASP A 587 -11.49 -30.37 45.85
CA ASP A 587 -10.83 -30.07 47.11
C ASP A 587 -10.70 -28.55 47.31
N PRO A 588 -10.77 -28.05 48.55
CA PRO A 588 -10.42 -26.67 48.83
C PRO A 588 -8.95 -26.42 48.48
N TRP A 589 -8.61 -25.18 48.11
CA TRP A 589 -7.23 -24.81 47.81
C TRP A 589 -6.26 -25.04 48.98
N GLY A 590 -6.75 -24.95 50.22
CA GLY A 590 -5.97 -25.33 51.41
C GLY A 590 -4.92 -24.31 51.87
N TRP A 591 -4.85 -23.11 51.28
CA TRP A 591 -3.92 -22.06 51.73
C TRP A 591 -4.30 -21.43 53.07
N TYR A 592 -5.59 -21.25 53.33
CA TYR A 592 -6.10 -20.66 54.57
C TYR A 592 -6.76 -21.73 55.44
N THR A 593 -6.59 -21.60 56.75
CA THR A 593 -7.34 -22.40 57.73
C THR A 593 -8.83 -22.07 57.63
N PRO A 594 -9.72 -23.04 57.41
CA PRO A 594 -11.15 -22.78 57.43
C PRO A 594 -11.57 -22.28 58.83
N PRO A 595 -12.56 -21.38 58.94
CA PRO A 595 -13.08 -20.96 60.23
C PRO A 595 -13.54 -22.20 61.02
N SER A 596 -13.24 -22.24 62.32
CA SER A 596 -13.75 -23.29 63.19
C SER A 596 -15.27 -23.32 63.07
N ALA A 597 -15.83 -24.49 62.74
CA ALA A 597 -17.26 -24.69 62.80
C ALA A 597 -17.68 -24.32 64.23
N LYS A 598 -18.51 -23.28 64.39
CA LYS A 598 -19.17 -23.03 65.67
C LYS A 598 -20.05 -24.26 65.91
N LEU A 599 -19.61 -25.10 66.84
CA LEU A 599 -20.34 -26.27 67.34
C LEU A 599 -21.72 -25.86 67.87
#